data_AF-A0A832FR37-F1
#
_entry.id   AF-A0A832FR37-F1
#
_cell.length_a   1.000
_cell.length_b   1.000
_cell.length_c   1.000
_cell.angle_alpha   90.00
_cell.angle_beta   90.00
_cell.angle_gamma   90.00
#
_symmetry.space_group_name_H-M   'P 1'
#
loop_
_entity.id
_entity.type
_entity.pdbx_description
1 polymer ?
#
loop_
_entity_poly.entity_id
_entity_poly.type
_entity_poly.pdbx_seq_one_letter_code
_entity_poly.pdbx_strand_id
1 'polypeptide(L)'
;MGYTVALAYPSEERVALSSLAYFIITGMLEEMGLGVRRYYLENREIKISERYRGSPKSNTAILVSLPYELMYGDMVRMLDLMGIPVFRSSRGDQDPIIIAGGPSVTANPLPVFDIVDAILIGEFEPIAESLDYALSKPTRASRLRALSEIEGFLVPGYTEGLVRRVYVEDLDNVWYPIRQEMPENIEPVWGRAFLLETTRGCARGC
;
A
#
# COMPACT_ATOMS: atom_id res chain seq x y z
N MET A 1 -7.53 20.22 8.57
CA MET A 1 -8.24 18.96 8.31
C MET A 1 -7.21 17.93 7.92
N GLY A 2 -7.01 16.90 8.74
CA GLY A 2 -5.99 15.87 8.50
C GLY A 2 -6.31 14.97 7.31
N TYR A 3 -5.28 14.38 6.73
CA TYR A 3 -5.43 13.32 5.74
C TYR A 3 -5.59 11.97 6.47
N THR A 4 -6.08 10.94 5.77
CA THR A 4 -6.15 9.57 6.30
C THR A 4 -5.42 8.60 5.39
N VAL A 5 -4.86 7.53 5.95
CA VAL A 5 -4.23 6.46 5.18
C VAL A 5 -5.10 5.22 5.24
N ALA A 6 -5.16 4.48 4.15
CA ALA A 6 -5.78 3.18 4.09
C ALA A 6 -4.82 2.17 3.45
N LEU A 7 -4.93 0.92 3.88
CA LEU A 7 -4.30 -0.22 3.22
C LEU A 7 -5.39 -1.02 2.51
N ALA A 8 -5.30 -1.11 1.19
CA ALA A 8 -6.07 -2.01 0.36
C ALA A 8 -5.22 -3.25 0.06
N TYR A 9 -5.77 -4.42 0.35
CA TYR A 9 -5.20 -5.71 0.00
C TYR A 9 -6.16 -6.42 -0.97
N PRO A 10 -5.89 -6.45 -2.29
CA PRO A 10 -6.80 -6.97 -3.31
C PRO A 10 -7.02 -8.49 -3.31
N SER A 11 -7.43 -9.03 -2.16
CA SER A 11 -7.72 -10.42 -1.90
C SER A 11 -8.51 -10.53 -0.59
N GLU A 12 -8.91 -11.73 -0.22
CA GLU A 12 -9.54 -12.02 1.06
C GLU A 12 -8.65 -11.68 2.25
N GLU A 13 -9.26 -11.31 3.37
CA GLU A 13 -8.57 -10.90 4.60
C GLU A 13 -7.62 -11.98 5.14
N ARG A 14 -8.00 -13.27 5.07
CA ARG A 14 -7.13 -14.39 5.45
C ARG A 14 -5.82 -14.47 4.65
N VAL A 15 -5.82 -13.99 3.42
CA VAL A 15 -4.60 -13.92 2.58
C VAL A 15 -3.72 -12.77 3.06
N ALA A 16 -4.31 -11.62 3.39
CA ALA A 16 -3.58 -10.49 3.96
C ALA A 16 -2.92 -10.83 5.30
N LEU A 17 -3.64 -11.56 6.17
CA LEU A 17 -3.12 -12.04 7.46
C LEU A 17 -1.97 -13.07 7.33
N SER A 18 -1.69 -13.55 6.11
CA SER A 18 -0.56 -14.41 5.81
C SER A 18 0.65 -13.65 5.24
N SER A 19 0.60 -12.31 5.23
CA SER A 19 1.65 -11.44 4.69
C SER A 19 2.33 -10.65 5.81
N LEU A 20 3.64 -10.83 5.99
CA LEU A 20 4.40 -10.02 6.94
C LEU A 20 4.42 -8.55 6.52
N ALA A 21 4.50 -8.26 5.22
CA ALA A 21 4.45 -6.89 4.70
C ALA A 21 3.15 -6.16 5.06
N TYR A 22 2.02 -6.88 5.13
CA TYR A 22 0.76 -6.32 5.62
C TYR A 22 0.92 -5.83 7.08
N PHE A 23 1.47 -6.66 7.97
CA PHE A 23 1.69 -6.27 9.37
C PHE A 23 2.72 -5.16 9.53
N ILE A 24 3.77 -5.14 8.70
CA ILE A 24 4.77 -4.07 8.67
C ILE A 24 4.10 -2.73 8.35
N ILE A 25 3.39 -2.67 7.22
CA ILE A 25 2.77 -1.43 6.76
C ILE A 25 1.73 -0.93 7.77
N THR A 26 0.83 -1.81 8.25
CA THR A 26 -0.20 -1.38 9.21
C THR A 26 0.40 -0.95 10.54
N GLY A 27 1.39 -1.69 11.05
CA GLY A 27 1.98 -1.41 12.36
C GLY A 27 2.78 -0.11 12.37
N MET A 28 3.62 0.14 11.35
CA MET A 28 4.35 1.40 11.23
C MET A 28 3.41 2.60 11.13
N LEU A 29 2.40 2.54 10.28
CA LEU A 29 1.42 3.62 10.14
C LEU A 29 0.67 3.88 11.45
N GLU A 30 0.30 2.84 12.18
CA GLU A 30 -0.38 2.96 13.47
C GLU A 30 0.53 3.57 14.56
N GLU A 31 1.81 3.20 14.59
CA GLU A 31 2.79 3.77 15.52
C GLU A 31 3.07 5.24 15.23
N MET A 32 3.02 5.64 13.95
CA MET A 32 3.04 7.04 13.53
C MET A 32 1.75 7.81 13.87
N GLY A 33 0.74 7.15 14.46
CA GLY A 33 -0.53 7.76 14.84
C GLY A 33 -1.50 7.94 13.66
N LEU A 34 -1.22 7.33 12.51
CA LEU A 34 -2.10 7.36 11.35
C LEU A 34 -3.19 6.30 11.49
N GLY A 35 -4.46 6.72 11.40
CA GLY A 35 -5.57 5.78 11.40
C GLY A 35 -5.59 4.98 10.09
N VAL A 36 -5.27 3.69 10.14
CA VAL A 36 -5.21 2.81 8.97
C VAL A 36 -6.55 2.10 8.75
N ARG A 37 -7.30 2.52 7.73
CA ARG A 37 -8.45 1.73 7.26
C ARG A 37 -7.94 0.55 6.45
N ARG A 38 -8.51 -0.64 6.63
CA ARG A 38 -8.13 -1.84 5.86
C ARG A 38 -9.28 -2.24 4.94
N TYR A 39 -8.98 -2.41 3.65
CA TYR A 39 -9.91 -2.83 2.62
C TYR A 39 -9.47 -4.17 2.04
N TYR A 40 -10.42 -5.10 1.90
CA TYR A 40 -10.22 -6.42 1.32
C TYR A 40 -11.26 -6.69 0.24
N LEU A 41 -10.96 -7.64 -0.64
CA LEU A 41 -11.91 -8.13 -1.64
C LEU A 41 -12.29 -9.57 -1.29
N GLU A 42 -13.50 -9.77 -0.78
CA GLU A 42 -14.02 -11.08 -0.37
C GLU A 42 -15.28 -11.37 -1.17
N ASN A 43 -15.33 -12.50 -1.90
CA ASN A 43 -16.47 -12.88 -2.74
C ASN A 43 -16.95 -11.78 -3.70
N ARG A 44 -16.03 -10.97 -4.23
CA ARG A 44 -16.30 -9.81 -5.11
C ARG A 44 -17.05 -8.66 -4.42
N GLU A 45 -16.96 -8.57 -3.09
CA GLU A 45 -17.48 -7.47 -2.28
C GLU A 45 -16.35 -6.80 -1.50
N ILE A 46 -16.52 -5.52 -1.21
CA ILE A 46 -15.58 -4.76 -0.37
C ILE A 46 -15.86 -5.06 1.09
N LYS A 47 -14.87 -5.66 1.75
CA LYS A 47 -14.87 -5.82 3.20
C LYS A 47 -13.97 -4.76 3.82
N ILE A 48 -14.46 -4.13 4.88
CA ILE A 48 -13.75 -3.07 5.61
C ILE A 48 -13.58 -3.54 7.05
N SER A 49 -12.39 -3.34 7.62
CA SER A 49 -12.17 -3.57 9.06
C SER A 49 -13.17 -2.76 9.90
N GLU A 50 -13.77 -3.39 10.91
CA GLU A 50 -14.95 -2.92 11.65
C GLU A 50 -14.84 -1.49 12.25
N ARG A 51 -13.62 -1.01 12.49
CA ARG A 51 -13.37 0.26 13.19
C ARG A 51 -13.68 1.52 12.37
N TYR A 52 -13.82 1.42 11.05
CA TYR A 52 -14.01 2.61 10.19
C TYR A 52 -15.05 2.37 9.09
N ARG A 53 -16.21 3.03 9.19
CA ARG A 53 -17.28 3.00 8.17
C ARG A 53 -17.16 4.16 7.17
N GLY A 54 -17.47 3.91 5.90
CA GLY A 54 -17.62 4.91 4.84
C GLY A 54 -16.62 4.77 3.68
N SER A 55 -17.00 5.27 2.50
CA SER A 55 -16.12 5.30 1.32
C SER A 55 -14.93 6.26 1.54
N PRO A 56 -13.74 5.95 1.00
CA PRO A 56 -12.62 6.88 1.02
C PRO A 56 -13.01 8.22 0.42
N LYS A 57 -12.62 9.31 1.08
CA LYS A 57 -12.79 10.68 0.57
C LYS A 57 -11.48 11.17 -0.04
N SER A 58 -11.52 12.33 -0.71
CA SER A 58 -10.36 13.04 -1.29
C SER A 58 -9.14 13.20 -0.37
N ASN A 59 -9.36 13.29 0.94
CA ASN A 59 -8.29 13.37 1.92
C ASN A 59 -7.67 12.00 2.28
N THR A 60 -8.01 10.93 1.55
CA THR A 60 -7.49 9.57 1.78
C THR A 60 -6.40 9.22 0.79
N ALA A 61 -5.27 8.71 1.28
CA ALA A 61 -4.31 7.97 0.47
C ALA A 61 -4.55 6.46 0.68
N ILE A 62 -4.71 5.71 -0.40
CA ILE A 62 -4.91 4.26 -0.36
C ILE A 62 -3.63 3.60 -0.85
N LEU A 63 -2.93 2.93 0.07
CA LEU A 63 -1.80 2.07 -0.24
C LEU A 63 -2.35 0.71 -0.69
N VAL A 64 -2.01 0.26 -1.89
CA VAL A 64 -2.43 -1.03 -2.42
C VAL A 64 -1.23 -1.98 -2.38
N SER A 65 -1.33 -3.05 -1.58
CA SER A 65 -0.29 -4.07 -1.49
C SER A 65 -0.52 -5.16 -2.55
N LEU A 66 0.44 -5.32 -3.47
CA LEU A 66 0.36 -6.23 -4.61
C LEU A 66 1.53 -7.22 -4.59
N PRO A 67 1.44 -8.30 -3.79
CA PRO A 67 2.47 -9.36 -3.80
C PRO A 67 2.46 -10.21 -5.07
N TYR A 68 1.31 -10.38 -5.72
CA TYR A 68 1.16 -11.25 -6.90
C TYR A 68 0.49 -10.51 -8.06
N GLU A 69 0.92 -10.79 -9.29
CA GLU A 69 0.39 -10.18 -10.52
C GLU A 69 -1.10 -10.46 -10.75
N LEU A 70 -1.59 -11.62 -10.29
CA LEU A 70 -3.01 -11.99 -10.37
C LEU A 70 -3.91 -10.99 -9.63
N MET A 71 -3.37 -10.26 -8.65
CA MET A 71 -4.12 -9.26 -7.86
C MET A 71 -4.34 -7.94 -8.59
N TYR A 72 -3.76 -7.72 -9.78
CA TYR A 72 -4.03 -6.51 -10.57
C TYR A 72 -5.50 -6.40 -10.98
N GLY A 73 -6.09 -7.52 -11.44
CA GLY A 73 -7.50 -7.55 -11.81
C GLY A 73 -8.43 -7.33 -10.62
N ASP A 74 -8.04 -7.84 -9.45
CA ASP A 74 -8.80 -7.65 -8.22
C ASP A 74 -8.64 -6.23 -7.65
N MET A 75 -7.49 -5.58 -7.84
CA MET A 75 -7.33 -4.15 -7.56
C MET A 75 -8.27 -3.31 -8.42
N VAL A 76 -8.34 -3.58 -9.73
CA VAL A 76 -9.26 -2.87 -10.64
C VAL A 76 -10.71 -3.04 -10.18
N ARG A 77 -11.12 -4.26 -9.85
CA ARG A 77 -12.46 -4.54 -9.33
C ARG A 77 -12.71 -3.82 -8.01
N MET A 78 -11.72 -3.78 -7.13
CA MET A 78 -11.81 -3.11 -5.84
C MET A 78 -12.06 -1.60 -6.01
N LEU A 79 -11.31 -0.94 -6.90
CA LEU A 79 -11.51 0.49 -7.19
C LEU A 79 -12.91 0.76 -7.73
N ASP A 80 -13.38 -0.05 -8.67
CA ASP A 80 -14.73 0.05 -9.26
C ASP A 80 -15.84 -0.10 -8.20
N LEU A 81 -15.75 -1.13 -7.36
CA LEU A 81 -16.71 -1.37 -6.26
C LEU A 81 -16.69 -0.27 -5.19
N MET A 82 -15.55 0.40 -5.01
CA MET A 82 -15.41 1.54 -4.10
C MET A 82 -15.87 2.86 -4.71
N GLY A 83 -16.30 2.87 -5.99
CA GLY A 83 -16.68 4.06 -6.73
C GLY A 83 -15.51 4.98 -7.06
N ILE A 84 -14.28 4.46 -7.05
CA ILE A 84 -13.07 5.21 -7.38
C ILE A 84 -12.79 5.02 -8.87
N PRO A 85 -12.59 6.09 -9.66
CA PRO A 85 -12.22 5.96 -11.07
C PRO A 85 -11.00 5.04 -11.23
N VAL A 86 -11.15 4.00 -12.06
CA VAL A 86 -10.10 2.99 -12.29
C VAL A 86 -8.87 3.65 -12.93
N PHE A 87 -9.07 4.40 -14.00
CA PHE A 87 -7.98 5.11 -14.66
C PHE A 87 -7.58 6.34 -13.88
N ARG A 88 -6.28 6.48 -13.65
CA ARG A 88 -5.65 7.65 -13.02
C ARG A 88 -6.07 8.95 -13.70
N SER A 89 -6.13 8.97 -15.03
CA SER A 89 -6.51 10.14 -15.83
C SER A 89 -7.94 10.65 -15.57
N SER A 90 -8.78 9.81 -14.97
CA SER A 90 -10.16 10.15 -14.61
C SER A 90 -10.31 10.61 -13.16
N ARG A 91 -9.22 10.66 -12.37
CA ARG A 91 -9.22 11.14 -10.98
C ARG A 91 -8.89 12.63 -10.89
N GLY A 92 -9.62 13.35 -10.06
CA GLY A 92 -9.40 14.76 -9.73
C GLY A 92 -9.11 15.01 -8.25
N ASP A 93 -9.24 16.27 -7.83
CA ASP A 93 -8.99 16.70 -6.44
C ASP A 93 -9.99 16.12 -5.42
N GLN A 94 -11.12 15.56 -5.89
CA GLN A 94 -12.14 14.94 -5.04
C GLN A 94 -11.90 13.43 -4.85
N ASP A 95 -10.95 12.84 -5.57
CA ASP A 95 -10.65 11.42 -5.51
C ASP A 95 -9.45 11.13 -4.59
N PRO A 96 -9.39 9.94 -3.97
CA PRO A 96 -8.23 9.53 -3.19
C PRO A 96 -6.96 9.43 -4.06
N ILE A 97 -5.80 9.50 -3.42
CA ILE A 97 -4.52 9.15 -4.06
C ILE A 97 -4.33 7.64 -3.90
N ILE A 98 -4.12 6.93 -5.02
CA ILE A 98 -3.86 5.49 -5.02
C ILE A 98 -2.37 5.26 -5.21
N ILE A 99 -1.75 4.57 -4.25
CA ILE A 99 -0.33 4.27 -4.24
C ILE A 99 -0.17 2.75 -4.29
N ALA A 100 0.43 2.20 -5.35
CA ALA A 100 0.72 0.77 -5.40
C ALA A 100 2.11 0.46 -4.84
N GLY A 101 2.24 -0.68 -4.16
CA GLY A 101 3.53 -1.22 -3.72
C GLY A 101 3.50 -2.74 -3.69
N GLY A 102 4.67 -3.32 -3.42
CA GLY A 102 4.85 -4.76 -3.29
C GLY A 102 5.70 -5.38 -4.42
N PRO A 103 6.06 -6.66 -4.26
CA PRO A 103 6.96 -7.36 -5.18
C PRO A 103 6.54 -7.30 -6.66
N SER A 104 5.26 -7.49 -6.97
CA SER A 104 4.81 -7.56 -8.37
C SER A 104 4.99 -6.23 -9.10
N VAL A 105 4.60 -5.11 -8.48
CA VAL A 105 4.76 -3.78 -9.08
C VAL A 105 6.20 -3.28 -9.05
N THR A 106 7.00 -3.72 -8.07
CA THR A 106 8.44 -3.46 -8.04
C THR A 106 9.15 -4.18 -9.19
N ALA A 107 8.72 -5.39 -9.53
CA ALA A 107 9.27 -6.16 -10.65
C ALA A 107 8.84 -5.58 -12.02
N ASN A 108 7.57 -5.20 -12.16
CA ASN A 108 7.08 -4.55 -13.38
C ASN A 108 5.95 -3.55 -13.04
N PRO A 109 6.22 -2.23 -13.09
CA PRO A 109 5.21 -1.21 -12.80
C PRO A 109 4.25 -0.96 -13.97
N LEU A 110 4.58 -1.37 -15.20
CA LEU A 110 3.82 -1.04 -16.40
C LEU A 110 2.34 -1.46 -16.35
N PRO A 111 1.96 -2.65 -15.83
CA PRO A 111 0.57 -3.09 -15.82
C PRO A 111 -0.37 -2.18 -15.01
N VAL A 112 0.16 -1.45 -14.02
CA VAL A 112 -0.64 -0.57 -13.15
C VAL A 112 -0.41 0.92 -13.41
N PHE A 113 0.47 1.27 -14.35
CA PHE A 113 0.95 2.64 -14.57
C PHE A 113 -0.16 3.65 -14.89
N ASP A 114 -1.18 3.24 -15.66
CA ASP A 114 -2.33 4.09 -15.98
C ASP A 114 -3.46 4.02 -14.94
N ILE A 115 -3.33 3.15 -13.93
CA ILE A 115 -4.34 2.88 -12.91
C ILE A 115 -4.04 3.61 -11.60
N VAL A 116 -2.78 3.69 -11.18
CA VAL A 116 -2.41 4.25 -9.86
C VAL A 116 -1.72 5.60 -9.98
N ASP A 117 -1.76 6.39 -8.92
CA ASP A 117 -1.23 7.76 -8.89
C ASP A 117 0.26 7.82 -8.56
N ALA A 118 0.75 6.84 -7.79
CA ALA A 118 2.15 6.65 -7.48
C ALA A 118 2.45 5.16 -7.31
N ILE A 119 3.68 4.76 -7.58
CA ILE A 119 4.16 3.39 -7.41
C ILE A 119 5.41 3.43 -6.54
N LEU A 120 5.39 2.70 -5.44
CA LEU A 120 6.59 2.44 -4.64
C LEU A 120 7.33 1.24 -5.24
N ILE A 121 8.54 1.50 -5.74
CA ILE A 121 9.49 0.50 -6.22
C ILE A 121 10.45 0.18 -5.07
N GLY A 122 10.16 -0.92 -4.37
CA GLY A 122 10.96 -1.34 -3.22
C GLY A 122 10.18 -1.56 -1.93
N GLU A 123 10.84 -1.25 -0.83
CA GLU A 123 10.39 -1.55 0.54
C GLU A 123 9.76 -0.33 1.22
N PHE A 124 8.85 -0.56 2.17
CA PHE A 124 8.03 0.49 2.76
C PHE A 124 8.73 1.18 3.93
N GLU A 125 9.48 0.41 4.70
CA GLU A 125 10.08 0.83 5.97
C GLU A 125 10.96 2.07 5.81
N PRO A 126 11.86 2.17 4.80
CA PRO A 126 12.70 3.36 4.63
C PRO A 126 11.93 4.63 4.23
N ILE A 127 10.72 4.50 3.68
CA ILE A 127 9.97 5.62 3.10
C ILE A 127 8.81 6.10 3.97
N ALA A 128 8.48 5.41 5.06
CA ALA A 128 7.26 5.65 5.83
C ALA A 128 7.13 7.12 6.32
N GLU A 129 8.18 7.68 6.91
CA GLU A 129 8.18 9.08 7.39
C GLU A 129 8.07 10.09 6.25
N SER A 130 8.79 9.85 5.15
CA SER A 130 8.76 10.72 3.97
C SER A 130 7.39 10.68 3.28
N LEU A 131 6.74 9.53 3.29
CA LEU A 131 5.37 9.35 2.82
C LEU A 131 4.39 10.18 3.66
N ASP A 132 4.46 10.14 4.99
CA ASP A 132 3.62 10.97 5.88
C ASP A 132 3.80 12.45 5.57
N TYR A 133 5.05 12.91 5.46
CA TYR A 133 5.36 14.29 5.07
C TYR A 133 4.76 14.67 3.71
N ALA A 134 4.90 13.82 2.69
CA ALA A 134 4.36 14.09 1.35
C ALA A 134 2.82 14.12 1.35
N LEU A 135 2.16 13.23 2.09
CA LEU A 135 0.71 13.18 2.19
C LEU A 135 0.12 14.32 3.03
N SER A 136 0.91 14.92 3.94
CA SER A 136 0.51 16.11 4.71
C SER A 136 0.29 17.37 3.86
N LYS A 137 0.78 17.38 2.61
CA LYS A 137 0.66 18.53 1.71
C LYS A 137 -0.82 18.84 1.39
N PRO A 138 -1.17 20.12 1.16
CA PRO A 138 -2.56 20.56 1.17
C PRO A 138 -3.36 20.14 -0.07
N THR A 139 -2.72 20.03 -1.23
CA THR A 139 -3.40 19.74 -2.51
C THR A 139 -2.90 18.42 -3.10
N ARG A 140 -3.73 17.77 -3.90
CA ARG A 140 -3.35 16.55 -4.64
C ARG A 140 -2.07 16.75 -5.44
N ALA A 141 -1.97 17.84 -6.20
CA ALA A 141 -0.79 18.17 -6.99
C ALA A 141 0.47 18.33 -6.12
N SER A 142 0.35 19.00 -4.96
CA SER A 142 1.49 19.16 -4.03
C SER A 142 1.91 17.85 -3.37
N ARG A 143 0.96 16.94 -3.09
CA ARG A 143 1.25 15.59 -2.59
C ARG A 143 1.98 14.75 -3.63
N LEU A 144 1.47 14.71 -4.87
CA LEU A 144 2.10 13.94 -5.96
C LEU A 144 3.50 14.45 -6.30
N ARG A 145 3.71 15.77 -6.28
CA ARG A 145 5.04 16.36 -6.42
C ARG A 145 5.97 15.95 -5.28
N ALA A 146 5.51 16.06 -4.03
CA ALA A 146 6.32 15.64 -2.89
C ALA A 146 6.63 14.13 -2.92
N LEU A 147 5.69 13.29 -3.35
CA LEU A 147 5.93 11.84 -3.56
C LEU A 147 7.01 11.60 -4.61
N SER A 148 7.02 12.36 -5.71
CA SER A 148 8.03 12.20 -6.77
C SER A 148 9.46 12.59 -6.36
N GLU A 149 9.60 13.34 -5.26
CA GLU A 149 10.89 13.73 -4.69
C GLU A 149 11.48 12.66 -3.76
N ILE A 150 10.68 11.64 -3.40
CA ILE A 150 11.11 10.53 -2.53
C ILE A 150 11.72 9.42 -3.39
N GLU A 151 12.92 8.97 -3.04
CA GLU A 151 13.56 7.83 -3.70
C GLU A 151 12.67 6.57 -3.59
N GLY A 152 12.60 5.78 -4.66
CA GLY A 152 11.68 4.63 -4.74
C GLY A 152 10.32 4.95 -5.35
N PHE A 153 9.89 6.21 -5.42
CA PHE A 153 8.60 6.53 -6.02
C PHE A 153 8.68 6.82 -7.53
N LEU A 154 7.89 6.05 -8.29
CA LEU A 154 7.52 6.34 -9.66
C LEU A 154 6.14 7.00 -9.67
N VAL A 155 6.10 8.31 -9.95
CA VAL A 155 4.87 9.10 -10.01
C VAL A 155 4.62 9.53 -11.45
N PRO A 156 3.69 8.90 -12.18
CA PRO A 156 3.52 9.18 -13.59
C PRO A 156 3.12 10.65 -13.84
N GLY A 157 3.87 11.33 -14.70
CA GLY A 157 3.73 12.76 -15.00
C GLY A 157 4.50 13.71 -14.08
N TYR A 158 5.15 13.19 -13.03
CA TYR A 158 5.97 13.99 -12.09
C TYR A 158 7.42 13.51 -12.01
N THR A 159 7.64 12.19 -12.05
CA THR A 159 8.99 11.61 -12.03
C THR A 159 9.62 11.69 -13.41
N GLU A 160 10.81 12.27 -13.49
CA GLU A 160 11.66 12.28 -14.68
C GLU A 160 12.82 11.30 -14.52
N GLY A 161 13.07 10.47 -15.53
CA GLY A 161 14.21 9.56 -15.55
C GLY A 161 13.99 8.24 -14.81
N LEU A 162 15.09 7.64 -14.35
CA LEU A 162 15.11 6.31 -13.72
C LEU A 162 14.77 6.40 -12.24
N VAL A 163 13.88 5.50 -11.78
CA VAL A 163 13.59 5.30 -10.35
C VAL A 163 14.48 4.20 -9.81
N ARG A 164 15.14 4.48 -8.69
CA ARG A 164 15.93 3.48 -7.97
C ARG A 164 15.03 2.71 -7.02
N ARG A 165 15.20 1.39 -6.99
CA ARG A 165 14.54 0.54 -6.00
C ARG A 165 15.12 0.86 -4.62
N VAL A 166 14.24 1.14 -3.66
CA VAL A 166 14.62 1.28 -2.24
C VAL A 166 14.52 -0.06 -1.52
N TYR A 167 15.45 -0.33 -0.62
CA TYR A 167 15.46 -1.51 0.22
C TYR A 167 16.03 -1.16 1.59
N VAL A 168 15.70 -1.94 2.61
CA VAL A 168 16.25 -1.83 3.94
C VAL A 168 17.70 -2.30 3.93
N GLU A 169 18.61 -1.44 4.37
CA GLU A 169 20.06 -1.75 4.41
C GLU A 169 20.47 -2.48 5.68
N ASP A 170 19.77 -2.25 6.79
CA ASP A 170 20.08 -2.79 8.12
C ASP A 170 18.84 -3.44 8.74
N LEU A 171 18.80 -4.78 8.70
CA LEU A 171 17.71 -5.57 9.29
C LEU A 171 17.79 -5.67 10.82
N ASP A 172 18.94 -5.35 11.44
CA ASP A 172 19.08 -5.39 12.90
C ASP A 172 18.39 -4.18 13.57
N ASN A 173 18.30 -3.05 12.85
CA ASN A 173 17.75 -1.80 13.38
C ASN A 173 16.45 -1.33 12.69
N VAL A 174 16.01 -1.99 11.63
CA VAL A 174 14.72 -1.66 10.99
C VAL A 174 13.55 -1.94 11.92
N TRP A 175 12.47 -1.17 11.76
CA TRP A 175 11.21 -1.45 12.45
C TRP A 175 10.67 -2.84 12.10
N TYR A 176 10.17 -3.57 13.10
CA TYR A 176 9.51 -4.86 12.92
C TYR A 176 8.27 -4.98 13.84
N PRO A 177 7.23 -5.71 13.42
CA PRO A 177 6.00 -5.80 14.20
C PRO A 177 6.19 -6.70 15.42
N ILE A 178 6.23 -6.11 16.62
CA ILE A 178 6.22 -6.85 17.89
C ILE A 178 4.84 -7.44 18.23
N ARG A 179 3.80 -7.00 17.52
CA ARG A 179 2.42 -7.48 17.66
C ARG A 179 1.78 -7.63 16.28
N GLN A 180 1.16 -8.79 16.04
CA GLN A 180 0.42 -9.10 14.81
C GLN A 180 -1.02 -9.41 15.18
N GLU A 181 -1.90 -8.41 15.04
CA GLU A 181 -3.32 -8.58 15.37
C GLU A 181 -4.05 -9.43 14.33
N MET A 182 -4.51 -10.61 14.74
CA MET A 182 -5.29 -11.53 13.90
C MET A 182 -6.68 -11.75 14.51
N PRO A 183 -7.78 -11.39 13.81
CA PRO A 183 -9.15 -11.60 14.29
C PRO A 183 -9.41 -13.07 14.63
N GLU A 184 -10.07 -13.37 15.75
CA GLU A 184 -10.33 -14.76 16.19
C GLU A 184 -11.23 -15.57 15.21
N ASN A 185 -12.13 -14.88 14.51
CA ASN A 185 -13.09 -15.47 13.59
C ASN A 185 -12.54 -15.69 12.17
N ILE A 186 -11.27 -15.38 11.92
CA ILE A 186 -10.63 -15.52 10.61
C ILE A 186 -9.34 -16.32 10.76
N GLU A 187 -9.27 -17.47 10.09
CA GLU A 187 -8.06 -18.29 10.04
C GLU A 187 -7.20 -17.86 8.84
N PRO A 188 -5.93 -17.45 9.04
CA PRO A 188 -5.01 -17.19 7.93
C PRO A 188 -4.83 -18.42 7.03
N VAL A 189 -4.46 -18.21 5.77
CA VAL A 189 -4.31 -19.30 4.76
C VAL A 189 -3.36 -20.40 5.25
N TRP A 190 -2.29 -20.03 5.96
CA TRP A 190 -1.28 -20.95 6.47
C TRP A 190 -1.44 -21.29 7.96
N GLY A 191 -2.61 -20.98 8.53
CA GLY A 191 -2.89 -21.10 9.96
C GLY A 191 -2.30 -19.96 10.78
N ARG A 192 -2.71 -19.88 12.04
CA ARG A 192 -2.20 -18.88 13.00
C ARG A 192 -0.73 -19.11 13.33
N ALA A 193 0.10 -18.12 12.99
CA ALA A 193 1.51 -18.07 13.34
C ALA A 193 1.96 -16.62 13.55
N PHE A 194 3.01 -16.43 14.34
CA PHE A 194 3.72 -15.16 14.34
C PHE A 194 4.69 -15.14 13.16
N LEU A 195 4.47 -14.25 12.19
CA LEU A 195 5.29 -14.16 10.99
C LEU A 195 6.61 -13.48 11.33
N LEU A 196 7.73 -14.10 11.00
CA LEU A 196 9.07 -13.55 11.23
C LEU A 196 9.91 -13.70 9.96
N GLU A 197 10.61 -12.65 9.61
CA GLU A 197 11.63 -12.66 8.56
C GLU A 197 13.00 -12.57 9.22
N THR A 198 13.81 -13.62 9.09
CA THR A 198 15.18 -13.66 9.65
C THR A 198 16.23 -13.21 8.65
N THR A 199 15.88 -13.20 7.36
CA THR A 199 16.74 -12.81 6.24
C THR A 199 15.86 -12.24 5.12
N ARG A 200 16.29 -11.16 4.47
CA ARG A 200 15.59 -10.57 3.33
C ARG A 200 16.42 -10.67 2.05
N GLY A 201 15.76 -10.98 0.95
CA GLY A 201 16.38 -11.13 -0.37
C GLY A 201 16.91 -12.53 -0.66
N CYS A 202 17.25 -12.76 -1.92
CA CYS A 202 17.75 -14.04 -2.42
C CYS A 202 19.07 -13.83 -3.15
N ALA A 203 20.15 -14.46 -2.67
CA ALA A 203 21.47 -14.37 -3.28
C ALA A 203 21.56 -15.02 -4.68
N ARG A 204 20.51 -15.71 -5.15
CA ARG A 204 20.52 -16.44 -6.43
C ARG A 204 20.39 -15.55 -7.66
N GLY A 205 19.85 -14.33 -7.51
CA GLY A 205 19.75 -13.36 -8.61
C GLY A 205 19.01 -13.85 -9.86
N CYS A 206 18.19 -14.90 -9.73
CA CYS A 206 17.44 -15.54 -10.79
C CYS A 206 16.10 -14.86 -11.05
#